data_AF-A0A6B2QAE1-F1
#
_entry.id   AF-A0A6B2QAE1-F1
#
_cell.length_a   1.000
_cell.length_b   1.000
_cell.length_c   1.000
_cell.angle_alpha   90.00
_cell.angle_beta   90.00
_cell.angle_gamma   90.00
#
_symmetry.space_group_name_H-M   'P 1'
#
loop_
_entity.id
_entity.type
_entity.pdbx_description
1 polymer ?
#
loop_
_entity_poly.entity_id
_entity_poly.type
_entity_poly.pdbx_seq_one_letter_code
_entity_poly.pdbx_strand_id
1 'polypeptide(L)'
;MRVSINWYSASINSESLNESFLFCAIGMESLLTTGRDSITKVLAENTAFLIAKDDIESRKLVYNTMCNLYAKRSGIAHGGNINIETKELKQIRYYLAMSIIKIISKIKADEINSNKDLITFLDNQKFG
;
A
#
# COMPACT_ATOMS: atom_id res chain seq x y z
N MET A 1 -0.83 4.54 -10.75
CA MET A 1 -1.27 5.79 -10.08
C MET A 1 -2.74 6.13 -10.28
N ARG A 2 -3.24 6.44 -11.50
CA ARG A 2 -4.67 6.78 -11.71
C ARG A 2 -5.63 5.75 -11.11
N VAL A 3 -5.35 4.47 -11.37
CA VAL A 3 -6.12 3.32 -10.81
C VAL A 3 -6.16 3.39 -9.29
N SER A 4 -5.01 3.62 -8.65
CA SER A 4 -4.87 3.72 -7.19
C SER A 4 -5.68 4.87 -6.59
N ILE A 5 -5.71 6.03 -7.27
CA ILE A 5 -6.50 7.20 -6.84
C ILE A 5 -8.00 6.89 -6.95
N ASN A 6 -8.44 6.26 -8.03
CA ASN A 6 -9.84 5.88 -8.21
C ASN A 6 -10.30 4.92 -7.11
N TRP A 7 -9.47 3.92 -6.77
CA TRP A 7 -9.76 2.99 -5.68
C TRP A 7 -9.75 3.64 -4.31
N TYR A 8 -8.87 4.62 -4.07
CA TYR A 8 -8.93 5.42 -2.86
C TYR A 8 -10.27 6.17 -2.75
N SER A 9 -10.71 6.81 -3.82
CA SER A 9 -12.03 7.49 -3.86
C SER A 9 -13.19 6.51 -3.65
N ALA A 10 -13.18 5.36 -4.33
CA ALA A 10 -14.19 4.31 -4.13
C ALA A 10 -14.23 3.82 -2.68
N SER A 11 -13.06 3.69 -2.04
CA SER A 11 -12.99 3.28 -0.63
C SER A 11 -13.66 4.28 0.30
N ILE A 12 -13.70 5.58 -0.02
CA ILE A 12 -14.35 6.61 0.80
C ILE A 12 -15.87 6.57 0.64
N ASN A 13 -16.34 6.30 -0.57
CA ASN A 13 -17.76 6.34 -0.92
C ASN A 13 -18.51 5.04 -0.60
N SER A 14 -17.80 3.96 -0.25
CA SER A 14 -18.39 2.68 0.11
C SER A 14 -18.95 2.69 1.54
N GLU A 15 -20.18 2.19 1.71
CA GLU A 15 -20.83 2.03 3.02
C GLU A 15 -20.33 0.78 3.77
N SER A 16 -19.85 -0.24 3.04
CA SER A 16 -19.28 -1.46 3.63
C SER A 16 -17.81 -1.25 4.03
N LEU A 17 -17.47 -1.63 5.27
CA LEU A 17 -16.10 -1.64 5.78
C LEU A 17 -15.21 -2.61 4.99
N ASN A 18 -15.75 -3.80 4.68
CA ASN A 18 -15.00 -4.83 3.95
C ASN A 18 -14.73 -4.40 2.51
N GLU A 19 -15.73 -3.84 1.81
CA GLU A 19 -15.53 -3.32 0.45
C GLU A 19 -14.56 -2.14 0.45
N SER A 20 -14.70 -1.20 1.40
CA SER A 20 -13.76 -0.10 1.57
C SER A 20 -12.32 -0.60 1.74
N PHE A 21 -12.14 -1.63 2.57
CA PHE A 21 -10.83 -2.23 2.81
C PHE A 21 -10.26 -2.89 1.55
N LEU A 22 -11.08 -3.66 0.83
CA LEU A 22 -10.69 -4.28 -0.43
C LEU A 22 -10.31 -3.25 -1.49
N PHE A 23 -11.08 -2.17 -1.61
CA PHE A 23 -10.75 -1.07 -2.53
C PHE A 23 -9.38 -0.46 -2.19
N CYS A 24 -9.09 -0.20 -0.92
CA CYS A 24 -7.76 0.24 -0.52
C CYS A 24 -6.66 -0.77 -0.90
N ALA A 25 -6.90 -2.06 -0.69
CA ALA A 25 -5.94 -3.11 -1.02
C ALA A 25 -5.64 -3.18 -2.53
N ILE A 26 -6.67 -3.12 -3.38
CA ILE A 26 -6.51 -3.07 -4.84
C ILE A 26 -5.74 -1.80 -5.25
N GLY A 27 -6.04 -0.68 -4.60
CA GLY A 27 -5.31 0.57 -4.78
C GLY A 27 -3.81 0.42 -4.48
N MET A 28 -3.47 -0.21 -3.35
CA MET A 28 -2.09 -0.53 -2.97
C MET A 28 -1.41 -1.46 -3.98
N GLU A 29 -2.05 -2.54 -4.40
CA GLU A 29 -1.49 -3.49 -5.39
C GLU A 29 -1.16 -2.81 -6.71
N SER A 30 -2.10 -2.01 -7.21
CA SER A 30 -1.93 -1.28 -8.47
C SER A 30 -0.81 -0.24 -8.45
N LEU A 31 -0.33 0.13 -7.25
CA LEU A 31 0.69 1.15 -7.05
C LEU A 31 2.07 0.55 -6.77
N LEU A 32 2.11 -0.50 -5.94
CA LEU A 32 3.35 -0.99 -5.32
C LEU A 32 3.71 -2.42 -5.72
N THR A 33 2.98 -3.04 -6.66
CA THR A 33 3.27 -4.41 -7.11
C THR A 33 3.29 -4.50 -8.63
N THR A 34 4.03 -5.48 -9.15
CA THR A 34 4.12 -5.79 -10.58
C THR A 34 3.46 -7.13 -10.93
N GLY A 35 2.79 -7.78 -9.97
CA GLY A 35 2.05 -9.04 -10.15
C GLY A 35 2.89 -10.32 -10.25
N ARG A 36 4.22 -10.26 -10.06
CA ARG A 36 5.13 -11.40 -10.28
C ARG A 36 5.60 -12.14 -9.01
N ASP A 37 5.45 -11.54 -7.84
CA ASP A 37 6.01 -12.06 -6.57
C ASP A 37 4.92 -12.29 -5.50
N SER A 38 5.31 -12.82 -4.33
CA SER A 38 4.40 -12.93 -3.18
C SER A 38 3.88 -11.54 -2.80
N ILE A 39 2.61 -11.30 -3.13
CA ILE A 39 1.98 -9.97 -3.08
C ILE A 39 2.16 -9.33 -1.71
N THR A 40 1.95 -10.08 -0.62
CA THR A 40 2.06 -9.57 0.75
C THR A 40 3.46 -9.03 1.06
N LYS A 41 4.52 -9.80 0.77
CA LYS A 41 5.90 -9.40 1.11
C LYS A 41 6.30 -8.15 0.34
N VAL A 42 6.13 -8.16 -0.98
CA VAL A 42 6.50 -7.04 -1.85
C VAL A 42 5.73 -5.79 -1.47
N LEU A 43 4.43 -5.92 -1.19
CA LEU A 43 3.62 -4.79 -0.77
C LEU A 43 4.09 -4.23 0.58
N ALA A 44 4.39 -5.08 1.54
CA ALA A 44 4.87 -4.66 2.86
C ALA A 44 6.24 -3.97 2.78
N GLU A 45 7.19 -4.53 2.02
CA GLU A 45 8.50 -3.93 1.78
C GLU A 45 8.36 -2.56 1.11
N ASN A 46 7.66 -2.51 -0.03
CA ASN A 46 7.53 -1.28 -0.81
C ASN A 46 6.78 -0.19 -0.06
N THR A 47 5.78 -0.57 0.76
CA THR A 47 5.10 0.39 1.63
C THR A 47 6.06 0.95 2.66
N ALA A 48 6.82 0.09 3.36
CA ALA A 48 7.80 0.52 4.35
C ALA A 48 8.88 1.43 3.75
N PHE A 49 9.45 1.07 2.60
CA PHE A 49 10.45 1.88 1.90
C PHE A 49 9.94 3.25 1.47
N LEU A 50 8.65 3.37 1.16
CA LEU A 50 8.09 4.60 0.64
C LEU A 50 7.65 5.59 1.72
N ILE A 51 7.08 5.10 2.82
CA ILE A 51 6.39 5.97 3.79
C ILE A 51 6.97 5.93 5.21
N ALA A 52 7.81 4.95 5.55
CA ALA A 52 8.43 4.92 6.87
C ALA A 52 9.38 6.11 7.05
N LYS A 53 9.65 6.43 8.31
CA LYS A 53 10.75 7.35 8.64
C LYS A 53 12.08 6.68 8.33
N ASP A 54 13.13 7.48 8.26
CA ASP A 54 14.49 7.01 7.98
C ASP A 54 15.14 6.38 9.21
N ASP A 55 14.48 5.37 9.76
CA ASP A 55 14.94 4.57 10.89
C ASP A 55 14.39 3.14 10.80
N ILE A 56 15.17 2.18 11.30
CA ILE A 56 14.87 0.76 11.16
C ILE A 56 13.59 0.35 11.90
N GLU A 57 13.28 0.99 13.02
CA GLU A 57 12.11 0.65 13.84
C GLU A 57 10.82 1.12 13.15
N SER A 58 10.83 2.31 12.54
CA SER A 58 9.72 2.77 11.71
C SER A 58 9.52 1.89 10.49
N ARG A 59 10.59 1.42 9.82
CA ARG A 59 10.50 0.49 8.69
C ARG A 59 9.85 -0.84 9.12
N LYS A 60 10.33 -1.44 10.23
CA LYS A 60 9.76 -2.68 10.79
C LYS A 60 8.29 -2.52 11.16
N LEU A 61 7.92 -1.39 11.77
CA LEU A 61 6.54 -1.12 12.15
C LEU A 61 5.63 -1.10 10.93
N VAL A 62 5.96 -0.29 9.92
CA VAL A 62 5.16 -0.17 8.70
C VAL A 62 5.06 -1.52 7.97
N TYR A 63 6.19 -2.23 7.86
CA TYR A 63 6.23 -3.57 7.25
C TYR A 63 5.28 -4.54 7.96
N ASN A 64 5.40 -4.68 9.28
CA ASN A 64 4.59 -5.62 10.06
C ASN A 64 3.10 -5.25 10.03
N THR A 65 2.79 -3.95 10.12
CA THR A 65 1.40 -3.48 9.99
C THR A 65 0.84 -3.80 8.61
N MET A 66 1.59 -3.59 7.53
CA MET A 66 1.13 -3.91 6.18
C MET A 66 0.91 -5.42 5.99
N CYS A 67 1.81 -6.27 6.52
CA CYS A 67 1.64 -7.72 6.54
C CYS A 67 0.33 -8.14 7.22
N ASN A 68 0.02 -7.57 8.40
CA ASN A 68 -1.21 -7.87 9.14
C ASN A 68 -2.46 -7.43 8.38
N LEU A 69 -2.45 -6.23 7.79
CA LEU A 69 -3.54 -5.74 6.96
C LEU A 69 -3.77 -6.67 5.75
N TYR A 70 -2.71 -7.14 5.12
CA TYR A 70 -2.82 -8.03 3.96
C TYR A 70 -3.28 -9.44 4.27
N ALA A 71 -2.91 -9.97 5.43
CA ALA A 71 -3.47 -11.23 5.91
C ALA A 71 -5.01 -11.15 6.01
N LYS A 72 -5.53 -10.02 6.49
CA LYS A 72 -6.98 -9.78 6.56
C LYS A 72 -7.63 -9.66 5.19
N ARG A 73 -7.02 -8.91 4.26
CA ARG A 73 -7.48 -8.82 2.84
C ARG A 73 -7.69 -10.21 2.25
N SER A 74 -6.71 -11.10 2.44
CA SER A 74 -6.78 -12.48 1.93
C SER A 74 -7.99 -13.22 2.48
N GLY A 75 -8.25 -13.15 3.78
CA GLY A 75 -9.41 -13.80 4.36
C GLY A 75 -10.75 -13.23 3.91
N ILE A 76 -10.88 -11.92 3.67
CA ILE A 76 -12.11 -11.34 3.07
C ILE A 76 -12.32 -11.91 1.66
N ALA A 77 -11.28 -11.92 0.82
CA ALA A 77 -11.39 -12.33 -0.58
C ALA A 77 -11.75 -13.82 -0.74
N HIS A 78 -11.36 -14.66 0.21
CA HIS A 78 -11.68 -16.09 0.21
C HIS A 78 -12.97 -16.43 0.96
N GLY A 79 -13.79 -15.43 1.32
CA GLY A 79 -15.07 -15.65 2.00
C GLY A 79 -14.92 -16.06 3.47
N GLY A 80 -13.76 -15.84 4.07
CA GLY A 80 -13.53 -16.06 5.49
C GLY A 80 -14.30 -15.06 6.33
N ASN A 81 -14.75 -15.49 7.52
CA ASN A 81 -15.44 -14.64 8.48
C ASN A 81 -14.44 -13.74 9.23
N ILE A 82 -13.79 -12.82 8.50
CA ILE A 82 -12.87 -11.83 9.07
C ILE A 82 -13.64 -10.54 9.32
N ASN A 83 -13.59 -10.08 10.57
CA ASN A 83 -14.08 -8.77 10.95
C ASN A 83 -12.98 -7.72 10.76
N ILE A 84 -13.22 -6.72 9.92
CA ILE A 84 -12.36 -5.54 9.77
C ILE A 84 -12.75 -4.50 10.80
N GLU A 85 -11.78 -4.06 11.59
CA GLU A 85 -12.00 -2.96 12.50
C GLU A 85 -11.82 -1.61 11.79
N THR A 86 -12.57 -0.60 12.23
CA THR A 86 -12.44 0.78 11.72
C THR A 86 -11.01 1.30 11.79
N LYS A 87 -10.23 0.91 12.81
CA LYS A 87 -8.82 1.30 12.95
C LYS A 87 -7.95 0.77 11.80
N GLU A 88 -8.27 -0.42 11.31
CA GLU A 88 -7.52 -1.10 10.25
C GLU A 88 -7.85 -0.52 8.89
N LEU A 89 -9.13 -0.21 8.67
CA LEU A 89 -9.56 0.54 7.50
C LEU A 89 -8.90 1.93 7.45
N LYS A 90 -8.86 2.65 8.57
CA LYS A 90 -8.14 3.93 8.67
C LYS A 90 -6.66 3.76 8.36
N GLN A 91 -6.04 2.69 8.85
CA GLN A 91 -4.62 2.43 8.63
C GLN A 91 -4.29 2.15 7.16
N ILE A 92 -5.05 1.27 6.48
CA ILE A 92 -4.80 0.98 5.06
C ILE A 92 -5.12 2.18 4.16
N ARG A 93 -6.16 2.97 4.50
CA ARG A 93 -6.44 4.25 3.82
C ARG A 93 -5.28 5.23 3.97
N TYR A 94 -4.73 5.35 5.19
CA TYR A 94 -3.57 6.20 5.45
C TYR A 94 -2.35 5.75 4.62
N TYR A 95 -2.03 4.45 4.59
CA TYR A 95 -0.93 3.94 3.79
C TYR A 95 -1.11 4.17 2.28
N LEU A 96 -2.31 3.97 1.75
CA LEU A 96 -2.60 4.27 0.34
C LEU A 96 -2.45 5.76 0.04
N ALA A 97 -3.02 6.63 0.87
CA ALA A 97 -2.91 8.08 0.70
C ALA A 97 -1.45 8.54 0.76
N MET A 98 -0.69 8.11 1.76
CA MET A 98 0.71 8.48 1.91
C MET A 98 1.58 7.96 0.78
N SER A 99 1.31 6.74 0.28
CA SER A 99 2.02 6.19 -0.86
C SER A 99 1.78 7.02 -2.13
N ILE A 100 0.53 7.38 -2.40
CA ILE A 100 0.18 8.26 -3.52
C ILE A 100 0.89 9.62 -3.37
N ILE A 101 0.80 10.25 -2.21
CA ILE A 101 1.42 11.56 -1.94
C ILE A 101 2.94 11.49 -2.11
N LYS A 102 3.61 10.48 -1.55
CA LYS A 102 5.07 10.33 -1.65
C LYS A 102 5.54 10.15 -3.08
N ILE A 103 4.84 9.34 -3.89
CA ILE A 103 5.19 9.19 -5.30
C ILE A 103 4.97 10.51 -6.06
N ILE A 104 3.87 11.23 -5.80
CA ILE A 104 3.65 12.56 -6.41
C ILE A 104 4.75 13.54 -6.01
N SER A 105 5.17 13.56 -4.75
CA SER A 105 6.28 14.41 -4.28
C SER A 105 7.58 14.09 -5.02
N LYS A 106 7.89 12.80 -5.23
CA LYS A 106 9.08 12.37 -5.98
C LYS A 106 9.02 12.74 -7.45
N ILE A 107 7.84 12.64 -8.09
CA ILE A 107 7.63 13.12 -9.47
C ILE A 107 7.86 14.63 -9.54
N LYS A 108 7.33 15.41 -8.59
CA LYS A 108 7.54 16.87 -8.55
C LYS A 108 8.99 17.28 -8.31
N ALA A 109 9.77 16.42 -7.64
CA ALA A 109 11.20 16.60 -7.43
C ALA A 109 12.06 16.06 -8.60
N ASP A 110 11.44 15.59 -9.69
CA ASP A 110 12.10 14.99 -10.85
C ASP A 110 12.93 13.72 -10.52
N GLU A 111 12.61 13.06 -9.39
CA GLU A 111 13.28 11.83 -8.94
C GLU A 111 12.71 10.56 -9.61
N ILE A 112 11.45 10.62 -10.04
CA ILE A 112 10.72 9.51 -10.67
C ILE A 112 9.92 10.07 -11.84
N ASN A 113 10.23 9.63 -13.06
CA ASN A 113 9.56 10.08 -14.28
C ASN A 113 8.79 8.96 -15.00
N SER A 114 9.01 7.72 -14.59
CA SER A 114 8.38 6.54 -15.17
C SER A 114 8.10 5.47 -14.12
N ASN A 115 7.26 4.49 -14.47
CA ASN A 115 7.05 3.31 -13.65
C ASN A 115 8.37 2.53 -13.42
N LYS A 116 9.30 2.57 -14.39
CA LYS A 116 10.60 1.93 -14.25
C LYS A 116 11.41 2.61 -13.16
N ASP A 117 11.42 3.93 -13.11
CA ASP A 117 12.16 4.69 -12.08
C ASP A 117 11.60 4.41 -10.68
N LEU A 118 10.28 4.28 -10.55
CA LEU A 118 9.65 3.90 -9.28
C LEU A 118 10.09 2.50 -8.84
N ILE A 119 10.08 1.52 -9.74
CA ILE A 119 10.53 0.16 -9.45
C ILE A 119 12.01 0.17 -9.05
N THR A 120 12.86 0.84 -9.82
CA THR A 120 14.28 0.99 -9.53
C THR A 120 14.52 1.68 -8.19
N PHE A 121 13.77 2.74 -7.86
CA PHE A 121 13.83 3.40 -6.57
C PHE A 121 13.54 2.40 -5.44
N LEU A 122 12.44 1.65 -5.52
CA LEU A 122 12.04 0.68 -4.50
C LEU A 122 13.05 -0.47 -4.37
N ASP A 123 13.59 -0.96 -5.49
CA ASP A 123 14.60 -2.03 -5.48
C ASP A 123 15.91 -1.55 -4.85
N ASN A 124 16.33 -0.31 -5.10
CA ASN A 124 17.54 0.26 -4.49
C ASN A 124 17.43 0.36 -2.96
N GLN A 125 16.21 0.55 -2.41
CA GLN A 125 16.01 0.57 -0.95
C GLN A 125 16.28 -0.78 -0.27
N LYS A 126 16.33 -1.89 -1.03
CA LYS A 126 16.68 -3.22 -0.50
C LYS A 126 18.17 -3.37 -0.18
N PHE A 127 19.01 -2.51 -0.76
CA PHE A 127 20.46 -2.55 -0.64
C PHE A 127 21.03 -1.36 0.17
N GLY A 128 20.15 -0.52 0.73
CA GLY A 128 20.49 0.68 1.51
C GLY A 128 20.24 0.52 3.00
#